data_AF-A0A0M9DZR7-F1
#
_entry.id   AF-A0A0M9DZR7-F1
#
_cell.length_a   1.000
_cell.length_b   1.000
_cell.length_c   1.000
_cell.angle_alpha   90.00
_cell.angle_beta   90.00
_cell.angle_gamma   90.00
#
_symmetry.space_group_name_H-M   'P 1'
#
loop_
_entity.id
_entity.type
_entity.pdbx_description
1 polymer ?
#
loop_
_entity_poly.entity_id
_entity_poly.type
_entity_poly.pdbx_seq_one_letter_code
_entity_poly.pdbx_strand_id
1 'polypeptide(L)'
;MPDNKNSGMLEDFLIQMADKETISAAKNCLKTAMNTGVTHFKKVHFSKALIHTYLAWQNEPGKPLGQSITAHSLKPDTEIAQIFIEWLKRSLDF
;
A
#
# COMPACT_ATOMS: atom_id res chain seq x y z
N MET A 1 -1.40 -3.07 -13.85
CA MET A 1 -2.37 -3.42 -12.78
C MET A 1 -3.29 -4.55 -13.24
N PRO A 2 -4.10 -5.19 -12.39
CA PRO A 2 -4.95 -6.35 -12.73
C PRO A 2 -5.87 -6.19 -13.94
N ASP A 3 -6.19 -4.96 -14.30
CA ASP A 3 -7.00 -4.57 -15.45
C ASP A 3 -6.20 -4.05 -16.65
N ASN A 4 -4.87 -3.88 -16.51
CA ASN A 4 -3.97 -3.18 -17.43
C ASN A 4 -4.48 -1.83 -17.97
N LYS A 5 -5.47 -1.24 -17.29
CA LYS A 5 -6.18 -0.02 -17.68
C LYS A 5 -5.90 1.12 -16.70
N ASN A 6 -5.66 0.79 -15.44
CA ASN A 6 -5.25 1.78 -14.47
C ASN A 6 -3.73 1.96 -14.48
N SER A 7 -3.29 3.18 -14.74
CA SER A 7 -1.90 3.64 -14.60
C SER A 7 -1.43 3.72 -13.14
N GLY A 8 -2.17 3.09 -12.21
CA GLY A 8 -1.89 3.10 -10.79
C GLY A 8 -0.68 2.24 -10.45
N MET A 9 0.13 2.74 -9.51
CA MET A 9 1.22 1.96 -8.94
C MET A 9 0.65 0.82 -8.08
N LEU A 10 1.41 -0.24 -7.88
CA LEU A 10 1.05 -1.34 -6.96
C LEU A 10 0.56 -0.80 -5.60
N GLU A 11 1.19 0.25 -5.12
CA GLU A 11 0.89 0.88 -3.84
C GLU A 11 -0.52 1.50 -3.77
N ASP A 12 -1.07 2.01 -4.89
CA ASP A 12 -2.45 2.51 -4.95
C ASP A 12 -3.48 1.38 -4.72
N PHE A 13 -3.10 0.15 -5.06
CA PHE A 13 -3.88 -1.03 -4.77
C PHE A 13 -3.86 -1.35 -3.27
N LEU A 14 -2.66 -1.43 -2.72
CA LEU A 14 -2.44 -1.88 -1.35
C LEU A 14 -3.06 -0.91 -0.34
N ILE A 15 -3.10 0.38 -0.66
CA ILE A 15 -3.81 1.39 0.13
C ILE A 15 -5.31 1.05 0.29
N GLN A 16 -5.95 0.46 -0.72
CA GLN A 16 -7.37 0.08 -0.64
C GLN A 16 -7.61 -1.12 0.27
N MET A 17 -6.58 -1.94 0.50
CA MET A 17 -6.63 -3.11 1.41
C MET A 17 -6.22 -2.78 2.85
N ALA A 18 -5.71 -1.56 3.08
CA ALA A 18 -5.28 -1.10 4.39
C ALA A 18 -6.47 -0.76 5.30
N ASP A 19 -6.26 -0.88 6.61
CA ASP A 19 -7.23 -0.41 7.59
C ASP A 19 -7.51 1.10 7.41
N LYS A 20 -8.80 1.47 7.32
CA LYS A 20 -9.22 2.83 6.92
C LYS A 20 -8.79 3.91 7.91
N GLU A 21 -8.84 3.62 9.20
CA GLU A 21 -8.48 4.59 10.24
C GLU A 21 -6.97 4.79 10.26
N THR A 22 -6.25 3.68 10.22
CA THR A 22 -4.78 3.67 10.30
C THR A 22 -4.15 4.29 9.05
N ILE A 23 -4.66 3.99 7.85
CA ILE A 23 -4.16 4.59 6.60
C ILE A 23 -4.48 6.09 6.50
N SER A 24 -5.62 6.51 7.06
CA SER A 24 -5.99 7.93 7.15
C SER A 24 -5.03 8.69 8.07
N ALA A 25 -4.70 8.12 9.23
CA ALA A 25 -3.70 8.67 10.13
C ALA A 25 -2.31 8.76 9.46
N ALA A 26 -1.90 7.71 8.73
CA ALA A 26 -0.64 7.71 7.98
C ALA A 26 -0.60 8.81 6.92
N LYS A 27 -1.72 9.00 6.21
CA LYS A 27 -1.87 10.06 5.21
C LYS A 27 -1.74 11.45 5.81
N ASN A 28 -2.32 11.67 6.99
CA ASN A 28 -2.21 12.95 7.69
C ASN A 28 -0.77 13.21 8.17
N CYS A 29 -0.13 12.20 8.78
CA CYS A 29 1.27 12.27 9.17
C CYS A 29 2.18 12.63 7.99
N LEU A 30 2.00 11.94 6.85
CA LEU A 30 2.79 12.18 5.65
C LEU A 30 2.56 13.57 5.07
N LYS A 31 1.30 14.05 5.03
CA LYS A 31 0.97 15.42 4.59
C LYS A 31 1.62 16.47 5.48
N THR A 32 1.61 16.27 6.80
CA THR A 32 2.31 17.16 7.73
C THR A 32 3.80 17.20 7.43
N ALA A 33 4.44 16.05 7.25
CA ALA A 33 5.87 15.98 6.90
C ALA A 33 6.20 16.65 5.55
N MET A 34 5.32 16.52 4.56
CA MET A 34 5.47 17.22 3.29
C MET A 34 5.36 18.75 3.46
N ASN A 35 4.41 19.20 4.26
CA ASN A 35 4.19 20.63 4.51
C ASN A 35 5.31 21.27 5.32
N THR A 36 5.98 20.52 6.19
CA THR A 36 7.15 20.99 6.94
C THR A 36 8.46 20.91 6.13
N GLY A 37 8.43 20.36 4.91
CA GLY A 37 9.59 20.29 4.02
C GLY A 37 10.64 19.24 4.42
N VAL A 38 10.30 18.31 5.33
CA VAL A 38 11.24 17.28 5.82
C VAL A 38 11.26 16.02 4.95
N THR A 39 10.46 15.97 3.89
CA THR A 39 10.39 14.83 2.96
C THR A 39 11.25 15.04 1.73
N HIS A 40 11.93 13.98 1.27
CA HIS A 40 12.81 14.03 0.08
C HIS A 40 12.26 13.31 -1.15
N PHE A 41 11.10 12.62 -1.04
CA PHE A 41 10.52 11.90 -2.17
C PHE A 41 9.79 12.83 -3.14
N LYS A 42 9.78 12.50 -4.43
CA LYS A 42 9.01 13.21 -5.45
C LYS A 42 7.51 13.01 -5.21
N LYS A 43 6.67 14.01 -5.49
CA LYS A 43 5.19 13.91 -5.33
C LYS A 43 4.58 12.67 -6.00
N VAL A 44 5.13 12.23 -7.13
CA VAL A 44 4.74 10.98 -7.83
C VAL A 44 4.90 9.72 -6.98
N HIS A 45 5.78 9.72 -5.98
CA HIS A 45 5.98 8.60 -5.04
C HIS A 45 5.13 8.70 -3.78
N PHE A 46 4.10 9.55 -3.75
CA PHE A 46 3.24 9.73 -2.58
C PHE A 46 2.62 8.42 -2.10
N SER A 47 2.02 7.65 -3.01
CA SER A 47 1.38 6.36 -2.67
C SER A 47 2.38 5.36 -2.09
N LYS A 48 3.63 5.38 -2.60
CA LYS A 48 4.73 4.58 -2.07
C LYS A 48 5.09 4.99 -0.65
N ALA A 49 5.29 6.28 -0.41
CA ALA A 49 5.59 6.77 0.93
C ALA A 49 4.45 6.44 1.92
N LEU A 50 3.19 6.63 1.49
CA LEU A 50 2.01 6.37 2.31
C LEU A 50 1.91 4.92 2.76
N ILE A 51 2.02 3.95 1.84
CA ILE A 51 1.90 2.54 2.21
C ILE A 51 3.04 2.10 3.13
N HIS A 52 4.27 2.59 2.89
CA HIS A 52 5.41 2.26 3.77
C HIS A 52 5.28 2.89 5.16
N THR A 53 4.72 4.10 5.30
CA THR A 53 4.39 4.69 6.60
C THR A 53 3.34 3.86 7.34
N TYR A 54 2.27 3.43 6.65
CA TYR A 54 1.27 2.54 7.22
C TYR A 54 1.87 1.21 7.70
N LEU A 55 2.72 0.60 6.88
CA LEU A 55 3.38 -0.67 7.21
C LEU A 55 4.34 -0.56 8.38
N ALA A 56 4.93 0.61 8.61
CA ALA A 56 5.81 0.86 9.76
C ALA A 56 5.05 0.86 11.10
N TRP A 57 3.71 0.95 11.10
CA TRP A 57 2.88 0.96 12.31
C TRP A 57 2.23 -0.39 12.62
N GLN A 58 2.49 -1.41 11.81
CA GLN A 58 1.93 -2.75 12.00
C GLN A 58 2.72 -3.55 13.04
N ASN A 59 2.13 -4.63 13.55
CA ASN A 59 2.75 -5.48 14.58
C ASN A 59 4.14 -6.01 14.17
N GLU A 60 4.36 -6.22 12.87
CA GLU A 60 5.68 -6.47 12.30
C GLU A 60 6.06 -5.29 11.38
N PRO A 61 6.71 -4.24 11.91
CA PRO A 61 6.96 -3.00 11.20
C PRO A 61 7.77 -3.19 9.92
N GLY A 62 7.35 -2.53 8.85
CA GLY A 62 8.17 -2.35 7.66
C GLY A 62 8.40 -3.62 6.83
N LYS A 63 7.59 -4.67 7.02
CA LYS A 63 7.63 -5.86 6.16
C LYS A 63 7.60 -5.48 4.67
N PRO A 64 8.35 -6.20 3.80
CA PRO A 64 8.25 -6.01 2.36
C PRO A 64 6.80 -6.19 1.89
N LEU A 65 6.35 -5.39 0.92
CA LEU A 65 4.95 -5.37 0.45
C LEU A 65 4.39 -6.78 0.16
N GLY A 66 5.18 -7.64 -0.50
CA GLY A 66 4.81 -9.03 -0.79
C GLY A 66 4.55 -9.88 0.46
N GLN A 67 5.28 -9.63 1.55
CA GLN A 67 5.12 -10.32 2.83
C GLN A 67 4.04 -9.68 3.71
N SER A 68 3.73 -8.39 3.53
CA SER A 68 2.67 -7.69 4.26
C SER A 68 1.27 -8.16 3.85
N ILE A 69 1.11 -8.61 2.60
CA ILE A 69 -0.13 -9.22 2.09
C ILE A 69 -0.40 -10.56 2.80
N THR A 70 0.63 -11.37 3.02
CA THR A 70 0.52 -12.67 3.68
C THR A 70 0.48 -12.57 5.21
N ALA A 71 0.99 -11.48 5.78
CA ALA A 71 1.05 -11.25 7.23
C ALA A 71 -0.24 -10.67 7.86
N HIS A 72 -1.38 -10.69 7.15
CA HIS A 72 -2.67 -10.11 7.60
C HIS A 72 -2.65 -8.61 7.95
N SER A 73 -1.56 -7.89 7.67
CA SER A 73 -1.47 -6.43 7.85
C SER A 73 -2.28 -5.66 6.79
N LEU A 74 -2.64 -6.33 5.70
CA LEU A 74 -3.60 -5.90 4.70
C LEU A 74 -4.75 -6.90 4.76
N LYS A 75 -5.98 -6.45 5.04
CA LYS A 75 -7.11 -7.36 5.25
C LYS A 75 -7.46 -8.03 3.91
N PRO A 76 -7.33 -9.36 3.78
CA PRO A 76 -7.56 -10.07 2.53
C PRO A 76 -9.05 -10.26 2.19
N ASP A 77 -9.97 -9.85 3.06
CA ASP A 77 -11.41 -10.15 2.93
C ASP A 77 -12.20 -9.09 2.15
N THR A 78 -11.55 -8.42 1.20
CA THR A 78 -12.23 -7.54 0.25
C THR A 78 -12.16 -8.16 -1.14
N GLU A 79 -13.24 -8.03 -1.93
CA GLU A 79 -13.29 -8.50 -3.33
C GLU A 79 -12.08 -8.03 -4.14
N ILE A 80 -11.59 -6.82 -3.81
CA ILE A 80 -10.37 -6.22 -4.31
C ILE A 80 -9.15 -7.09 -3.99
N ALA A 81 -8.93 -7.46 -2.73
CA ALA A 81 -7.81 -8.33 -2.34
C ALA A 81 -7.78 -9.66 -3.11
N GLN A 82 -8.95 -10.27 -3.34
CA GLN A 82 -9.06 -11.50 -4.14
C GLN A 82 -8.66 -11.29 -5.61
N ILE A 83 -9.16 -10.23 -6.25
CA ILE A 83 -8.80 -9.87 -7.63
C ILE A 83 -7.28 -9.70 -7.78
N PHE A 84 -6.62 -9.14 -6.78
CA PHE A 84 -5.19 -8.93 -6.80
C PHE A 84 -4.36 -10.16 -6.51
N ILE A 85 -4.79 -11.01 -5.58
CA ILE A 85 -4.17 -12.32 -5.34
C ILE A 85 -4.25 -13.17 -6.62
N GLU A 86 -5.41 -13.18 -7.29
CA GLU A 86 -5.59 -13.88 -8.57
C GLU A 86 -4.72 -13.29 -9.68
N TRP A 87 -4.55 -11.97 -9.72
CA TRP A 87 -3.61 -11.33 -10.65
C TRP A 87 -2.15 -11.69 -10.35
N LEU A 88 -1.74 -11.70 -9.07
CA LEU A 88 -0.39 -12.06 -8.65
C LEU A 88 -0.07 -13.51 -9.03
N LYS A 89 -0.97 -14.45 -8.75
CA LYS A 89 -0.81 -15.86 -9.15
C LYS A 89 -0.57 -15.96 -10.66
N ARG A 90 -1.46 -15.37 -11.46
CA ARG A 90 -1.34 -15.36 -12.93
C ARG A 90 -0.06 -14.70 -13.46
N SER A 91 0.51 -13.75 -12.73
CA SER A 91 1.72 -13.01 -13.14
C SER A 91 3.03 -13.63 -12.65
N LEU A 92 2.95 -14.57 -11.70
CA LEU A 92 4.09 -15.29 -11.11
C LEU A 92 4.17 -16.75 -11.57
N ASP A 93 3.17 -17.25 -12.30
CA ASP A 93 3.22 -18.54 -12.99
C ASP A 93 4.23 -18.47 -14.16
N PHE A 94 5.25 -19.35 -14.10
CA PHE A 94 6.06 -19.78 -15.25
C PHE A 94 5.28 -20.79 -16.10
#